data_AF-A0A7Y2W917-F1
#
_entry.id   AF-A0A7Y2W917-F1
#
_cell.length_a   1.000
_cell.length_b   1.000
_cell.length_c   1.000
_cell.angle_alpha   90.00
_cell.angle_beta   90.00
_cell.angle_gamma   90.00
#
_symmetry.space_group_name_H-M   'P 1'
#
loop_
_entity.id
_entity.type
_entity.pdbx_description
1 polymer ?
#
loop_
_entity_poly.entity_id
_entity_poly.type
_entity_poly.pdbx_seq_one_letter_code
_entity_poly.pdbx_strand_id
1 'polypeptide(L)'
;MTEALTAIADAQAMPAGGEQQQEAVNASEASADLENDNEVVEGDGSEEDGDQQPVDELVDVEYEGKVHKLPPELKDALLRTADYTRKTQEVAEQRKAIEAQKAEVDKAYQTSQEVIEARAIIHHVDSQLKQYENVNWQQLENEDPMAAMSHWRQFQQLQQQRGQVAQYLDNTQNELSEKAKQATAGRLRETREFAEKELKGWTPDLDNKITEFATRDLGFTVDGLRDAYTPQVYKTLYLAHIGHLALQKQTAAPKPAPTATQPLNKVTARANPPSAGLDDRLTSDEWLKRRNAQVSKKG
;
A
#
# COMPACT_ATOMS: atom_id res chain seq x y z
N MET A 1 -0.92 24.05 -11.56
CA MET A 1 -0.08 24.88 -10.66
C MET A 1 -0.36 24.65 -9.18
N THR A 2 -1.48 24.02 -8.81
CA THR A 2 -1.86 23.74 -7.41
C THR A 2 -1.24 22.47 -6.83
N GLU A 3 -0.85 21.47 -7.64
CA GLU A 3 -0.33 20.19 -7.13
C GLU A 3 1.14 20.25 -6.64
N ALA A 4 1.97 21.12 -7.23
CA ALA A 4 3.36 21.27 -6.82
C ALA A 4 3.53 22.00 -5.47
N LEU A 5 2.51 22.73 -5.02
CA LEU A 5 2.51 23.44 -3.74
C LEU A 5 2.05 22.53 -2.59
N THR A 6 1.22 21.51 -2.85
CA THR A 6 0.75 20.58 -1.83
C THR A 6 1.85 19.62 -1.36
N ALA A 7 2.79 19.26 -2.24
CA ALA A 7 3.93 18.39 -1.88
C ALA A 7 4.95 19.05 -0.94
N ILE A 8 4.97 20.39 -0.84
CA ILE A 8 5.84 21.15 0.08
C ILE A 8 5.14 21.36 1.43
N ALA A 9 3.80 21.40 1.44
CA ALA A 9 3.02 21.62 2.66
C ALA A 9 2.99 20.40 3.60
N ASP A 10 3.10 19.18 3.07
CA ASP A 10 3.03 17.95 3.89
C ASP A 10 4.33 17.66 4.68
N ALA A 11 5.42 18.39 4.39
CA ALA A 11 6.65 18.36 5.15
C ALA A 11 6.65 19.29 6.39
N GLN A 12 5.57 20.06 6.62
CA GLN A 12 5.48 21.06 7.69
C GLN A 12 4.49 20.74 8.82
N ALA A 13 3.86 19.57 8.82
CA ALA A 13 2.94 19.17 9.89
C ALA A 13 3.56 18.13 10.83
N MET A 14 4.39 18.57 11.79
CA MET A 14 4.56 17.87 13.06
C MET A 14 4.37 18.82 14.24
N PRO A 15 3.77 18.34 15.35
CA PRO A 15 3.22 19.17 16.41
C PRO A 15 4.31 19.78 17.29
N ALA A 16 4.16 21.07 17.56
CA ALA A 16 4.84 21.76 18.65
C ALA A 16 4.39 21.21 20.00
N GLY A 17 5.34 20.81 20.84
CA GLY A 17 5.10 20.57 22.27
C GLY A 17 6.28 19.90 22.98
N GLY A 18 6.89 20.62 23.94
CA GLY A 18 7.61 20.02 25.06
C GLY A 18 9.04 20.52 25.30
N GLU A 19 9.19 21.49 26.20
CA GLU A 19 10.45 22.00 26.75
C GLU A 19 11.20 20.99 27.66
N GLN A 20 12.53 21.08 27.61
CA GLN A 20 13.55 20.99 28.68
C GLN A 20 13.39 20.00 29.87
N GLN A 21 14.41 19.13 30.04
CA GLN A 21 15.13 18.99 31.32
C GLN A 21 16.45 18.20 31.17
N GLN A 22 17.56 18.85 31.54
CA GLN A 22 18.81 18.23 31.99
C GLN A 22 18.77 18.14 33.52
N GLU A 23 19.13 17.02 34.13
CA GLU A 23 20.13 16.96 35.22
C GLU A 23 20.56 15.52 35.55
N ALA A 24 21.80 15.39 35.99
CA ALA A 24 22.56 14.17 36.24
C ALA A 24 22.49 13.69 37.71
N VAL A 25 22.79 12.41 37.96
CA VAL A 25 23.68 11.81 39.02
C VAL A 25 23.55 10.28 38.91
N ASN A 26 24.57 9.45 38.66
CA ASN A 26 25.82 9.07 39.34
C ASN A 26 25.72 7.73 40.14
N ALA A 27 26.78 6.92 39.94
CA ALA A 27 27.37 5.89 40.82
C ALA A 27 26.82 4.44 40.83
N SER A 28 27.63 3.52 40.25
CA SER A 28 28.34 2.42 40.94
C SER A 28 28.79 1.39 39.87
N GLU A 29 30.02 1.49 39.36
CA GLU A 29 31.16 0.63 39.73
C GLU A 29 30.92 -0.88 39.62
N ALA A 30 31.62 -1.50 38.66
CA ALA A 30 32.47 -2.67 38.91
C ALA A 30 33.39 -2.89 37.70
N SER A 31 34.62 -2.38 37.82
CA SER A 31 35.76 -2.80 37.01
C SER A 31 36.16 -4.22 37.40
N ALA A 32 36.50 -5.05 36.42
CA ALA A 32 37.45 -6.14 36.59
C ALA A 32 38.15 -6.36 35.26
N ASP A 33 39.28 -5.67 35.16
CA ASP A 33 40.42 -5.96 34.31
C ASP A 33 40.89 -7.40 34.58
N LEU A 34 41.11 -8.20 33.52
CA LEU A 34 41.97 -9.39 33.59
C LEU A 34 42.79 -9.48 32.31
N GLU A 35 44.07 -9.27 32.53
CA GLU A 35 45.20 -9.46 31.63
C GLU A 35 45.19 -10.84 30.99
N ASN A 36 45.52 -10.85 29.70
CA ASN A 36 45.73 -12.02 28.88
C ASN A 36 47.17 -12.53 29.11
N ASP A 37 47.31 -13.52 30.00
CA ASP A 37 48.55 -14.28 30.17
C ASP A 37 48.49 -15.54 29.31
N ASN A 38 49.24 -15.53 28.21
CA ASN A 38 49.39 -16.66 27.29
C ASN A 38 50.64 -17.45 27.69
N GLU A 39 50.50 -18.35 28.67
CA GLU A 39 51.54 -19.30 29.03
C GLU A 39 51.44 -20.54 28.13
N VAL A 40 52.44 -20.70 27.26
CA VAL A 40 52.63 -21.85 26.39
C VAL A 40 53.27 -22.96 27.23
N VAL A 41 52.57 -24.07 27.44
CA VAL A 41 53.14 -25.29 28.03
C VAL A 41 53.22 -26.36 26.95
N GLU A 42 54.44 -26.58 26.45
CA GLU A 42 54.86 -27.84 25.83
C GLU A 42 55.37 -28.78 26.94
N GLY A 43 54.86 -30.01 26.98
CA GLY A 43 55.31 -31.06 27.89
C GLY A 43 54.86 -32.44 27.41
N ASP A 44 55.84 -33.22 26.98
CA ASP A 44 55.78 -34.58 26.43
C ASP A 44 55.61 -35.67 27.51
N GLY A 45 54.86 -36.73 27.18
CA GLY A 45 55.02 -38.11 27.68
C GLY A 45 54.29 -38.55 28.96
N SER A 46 53.29 -39.44 28.82
CA SER A 46 53.24 -40.82 29.37
C SER A 46 51.80 -41.36 29.56
N GLU A 47 51.68 -42.68 29.41
CA GLU A 47 50.46 -43.52 29.40
C GLU A 47 49.87 -43.79 30.81
N GLU A 48 48.68 -44.43 30.77
CA GLU A 48 47.92 -45.17 31.82
C GLU A 48 46.77 -44.48 32.58
N ASP A 49 45.56 -44.84 32.13
CA ASP A 49 44.45 -45.50 32.85
C ASP A 49 43.81 -44.84 34.10
N GLY A 50 42.47 -44.81 34.10
CA GLY A 50 41.67 -44.88 35.32
C GLY A 50 41.01 -43.59 35.84
N ASP A 51 39.74 -43.44 35.45
CA ASP A 51 38.60 -43.04 36.31
C ASP A 51 38.13 -41.56 36.37
N GLN A 52 36.85 -41.42 36.00
CA GLN A 52 35.87 -40.36 36.32
C GLN A 52 36.18 -38.89 35.96
N GLN A 53 35.79 -38.50 34.74
CA GLN A 53 35.36 -37.12 34.46
C GLN A 53 33.83 -37.02 34.51
N PRO A 54 33.27 -35.89 34.99
CA PRO A 54 31.83 -35.68 34.98
C PRO A 54 31.34 -35.79 33.54
N VAL A 55 30.15 -36.36 33.36
CA VAL A 55 29.47 -36.33 32.07
C VAL A 55 29.14 -34.87 31.74
N ASP A 56 30.07 -34.17 31.10
CA ASP A 56 29.76 -32.89 30.48
C ASP A 56 28.62 -33.15 29.50
N GLU A 57 27.50 -32.49 29.76
CA GLU A 57 26.28 -32.60 28.99
C GLU A 57 26.53 -31.96 27.61
N LEU A 58 27.19 -32.72 26.73
CA LEU A 58 27.53 -32.31 25.38
C LEU A 58 26.23 -32.10 24.59
N VAL A 59 25.99 -30.86 24.20
CA VAL A 59 24.79 -30.49 23.45
C VAL A 59 25.11 -30.49 21.97
N ASP A 60 24.24 -31.11 21.17
CA ASP A 60 24.34 -31.08 19.72
C ASP A 60 24.07 -29.65 19.22
N VAL A 61 25.05 -29.06 18.53
CA VAL A 61 24.97 -27.77 17.87
C VAL A 61 25.25 -27.97 16.39
N GLU A 62 24.34 -27.52 15.54
CA GLU A 62 24.54 -27.52 14.11
C GLU A 62 25.25 -26.22 13.70
N TYR A 63 26.49 -26.33 13.24
CA TYR A 63 27.31 -25.23 12.76
C TYR A 63 27.82 -25.56 11.35
N GLU A 64 27.63 -24.66 10.39
CA GLU A 64 28.02 -24.84 8.97
C GLU A 64 27.55 -26.17 8.34
N GLY A 65 26.36 -26.65 8.71
CA GLY A 65 25.76 -27.88 8.15
C GLY A 65 26.34 -29.19 8.69
N LYS A 66 27.09 -29.15 9.80
CA LYS A 66 27.57 -30.34 10.53
C LYS A 66 27.17 -30.24 12.00
N VAL A 67 26.71 -31.37 12.56
CA VAL A 67 26.34 -31.48 13.97
C VAL A 67 27.61 -31.75 14.79
N HIS A 68 27.96 -30.82 15.66
CA HIS A 68 29.07 -30.94 16.59
C HIS A 68 28.56 -31.02 18.03
N LYS A 69 29.10 -31.98 18.79
CA LYS A 69 28.86 -32.11 20.23
C LYS A 69 29.81 -31.17 20.94
N LEU A 70 29.28 -30.06 21.45
CA LEU A 70 30.05 -29.04 22.15
C LEU A 70 29.58 -28.94 23.61
N PRO A 71 30.48 -28.63 24.55
CA PRO A 71 30.11 -28.21 25.89
C PRO A 71 29.11 -27.03 25.83
N PRO A 72 28.16 -26.96 26.75
CA PRO A 72 27.09 -25.95 26.73
C PRO A 72 27.63 -24.51 26.72
N GLU A 73 28.77 -24.25 27.37
CA GLU A 73 29.40 -22.92 27.36
C GLU A 73 29.89 -22.47 25.98
N LEU A 74 30.41 -23.39 25.16
CA LEU A 74 30.87 -23.08 23.80
C LEU A 74 29.70 -22.89 22.83
N LYS A 75 28.58 -23.61 23.05
CA LYS A 75 27.32 -23.37 22.35
C LYS A 75 26.79 -21.97 22.63
N ASP A 76 26.74 -21.58 23.89
CA ASP A 76 26.21 -20.27 24.29
C ASP A 76 27.12 -19.14 23.81
N ALA A 77 28.45 -19.31 23.85
CA ALA A 77 29.38 -18.37 23.26
C ALA A 77 29.17 -18.21 21.74
N LEU A 78 28.97 -19.31 21.01
CA LEU A 78 28.72 -19.32 19.57
C LEU A 78 27.38 -18.64 19.22
N LEU A 79 26.29 -19.00 19.91
CA LEU A 79 24.98 -18.37 19.74
C LEU A 79 25.05 -16.87 20.04
N ARG A 80 25.76 -16.48 21.10
CA ARG A 80 25.98 -15.08 21.46
C ARG A 80 26.74 -14.33 20.35
N THR A 81 27.79 -14.93 19.77
CA THR A 81 28.51 -14.32 18.64
C THR A 81 27.67 -14.19 17.37
N ALA A 82 26.83 -15.19 17.07
CA ALA A 82 25.90 -15.13 15.94
C ALA A 82 24.85 -14.04 16.14
N ASP A 83 24.29 -13.91 17.34
CA ASP A 83 23.35 -12.85 17.69
C ASP A 83 24.00 -11.46 17.67
N TYR A 84 25.22 -11.31 18.18
CA TYR A 84 25.95 -10.04 18.08
C TYR A 84 26.23 -9.67 16.63
N THR A 85 26.63 -10.64 15.80
CA THR A 85 26.88 -10.42 14.38
C THR A 85 25.60 -9.97 13.68
N ARG A 86 24.48 -10.67 13.90
CA ARG A 86 23.17 -10.30 13.35
C ARG A 86 22.72 -8.91 13.83
N LYS A 87 22.79 -8.62 15.14
CA LYS A 87 22.42 -7.31 15.67
C LYS A 87 23.30 -6.19 15.14
N THR A 88 24.60 -6.44 14.98
CA THR A 88 25.52 -5.44 14.41
C THR A 88 25.19 -5.18 12.95
N GLN A 89 24.83 -6.21 12.19
CA GLN A 89 24.33 -6.07 10.82
C GLN A 89 23.00 -5.31 10.77
N GLU A 90 22.02 -5.65 11.61
CA GLU A 90 20.73 -4.95 11.71
C GLU A 90 20.93 -3.45 12.05
N VAL A 91 21.81 -3.13 13.00
CA VAL A 91 22.14 -1.73 13.34
C VAL A 91 22.85 -1.02 12.19
N ALA A 92 23.75 -1.70 11.49
CA ALA A 92 24.43 -1.15 10.32
C ALA A 92 23.44 -0.86 9.17
N GLU A 93 22.50 -1.78 8.92
CA GLU A 93 21.43 -1.61 7.93
C GLU A 93 20.48 -0.46 8.29
N GLN A 94 20.07 -0.37 9.56
CA GLN A 94 19.24 0.74 10.03
C GLN A 94 19.95 2.09 9.88
N ARG A 95 21.23 2.18 10.26
CA ARG A 95 22.03 3.40 10.07
C ARG A 95 22.11 3.78 8.60
N LYS A 96 22.36 2.81 7.72
CA LYS A 96 22.41 3.04 6.27
C LYS A 96 21.07 3.52 5.72
N ALA A 97 19.96 2.96 6.18
CA ALA A 97 18.62 3.39 5.77
C ALA A 97 18.30 4.83 6.22
N ILE A 98 18.63 5.17 7.47
CA ILE A 98 18.45 6.52 8.01
C ILE A 98 19.34 7.54 7.27
N GLU A 99 20.60 7.19 7.01
CA GLU A 99 21.52 8.04 6.27
C GLU A 99 21.04 8.28 4.84
N ALA A 100 20.55 7.23 4.15
CA ALA A 100 19.97 7.35 2.83
C ALA A 100 18.73 8.27 2.82
N GLN A 101 17.84 8.12 3.80
CA GLN A 101 16.66 8.98 3.95
C GLN A 101 17.05 10.44 4.21
N LYS A 102 18.03 10.66 5.08
CA LYS A 102 18.53 12.02 5.36
C LYS A 102 19.12 12.65 4.10
N ALA A 103 19.94 11.91 3.36
CA ALA A 103 20.53 12.39 2.11
C ALA A 103 19.45 12.75 1.05
N GLU A 104 18.36 11.98 1.00
CA GLU A 104 17.22 12.27 0.10
C GLU A 104 16.48 13.55 0.52
N VAL A 105 16.22 13.74 1.82
CA VAL A 105 15.59 14.95 2.35
C VAL A 105 16.47 16.18 2.13
N ASP A 106 17.77 16.08 2.42
CA ASP A 106 18.72 17.17 2.21
C ASP A 106 18.80 17.55 0.72
N LYS A 107 18.79 16.56 -0.18
CA LYS A 107 18.74 16.80 -1.62
C LYS A 107 17.44 17.47 -2.06
N ALA A 108 16.29 16.99 -1.57
CA ALA A 108 14.99 17.58 -1.88
C ALA A 108 14.91 19.05 -1.42
N TYR A 109 15.44 19.34 -0.23
CA TYR A 109 15.52 20.69 0.30
C TYR A 109 16.42 21.58 -0.56
N GLN A 110 17.61 21.12 -0.94
CA GLN A 110 18.52 21.86 -1.82
C GLN A 110 17.88 22.16 -3.17
N THR A 111 17.29 21.15 -3.83
CA THR A 111 16.59 21.36 -5.12
C THR A 111 15.43 22.35 -4.96
N SER A 112 14.68 22.30 -3.86
CA SER A 112 13.62 23.28 -3.59
C SER A 112 14.17 24.70 -3.50
N GLN A 113 15.28 24.90 -2.78
CA GLN A 113 15.91 26.22 -2.66
C GLN A 113 16.42 26.72 -4.00
N GLU A 114 17.09 25.88 -4.79
CA GLU A 114 17.58 26.25 -6.12
C GLU A 114 16.42 26.63 -7.07
N VAL A 115 15.29 25.91 -7.00
CA VAL A 115 14.09 26.26 -7.80
C VAL A 115 13.50 27.60 -7.38
N ILE A 116 13.46 27.89 -6.06
CA ILE A 116 12.99 29.18 -5.55
C ILE A 116 13.90 30.32 -6.04
N GLU A 117 15.21 30.14 -5.93
CA GLU A 117 16.20 31.11 -6.40
C GLU A 117 16.10 31.32 -7.92
N ALA A 118 16.04 30.25 -8.71
CA ALA A 118 15.87 30.32 -10.16
C ALA A 118 14.58 31.04 -10.56
N ARG A 119 13.47 30.83 -9.82
CA ARG A 119 12.22 31.58 -10.02
C ARG A 119 12.36 33.06 -9.66
N ALA A 120 13.13 33.41 -8.64
CA ALA A 120 13.40 34.82 -8.33
C ALA A 120 14.24 35.47 -9.45
N ILE A 121 15.28 34.77 -9.93
CA ILE A 121 16.15 35.24 -11.02
C ILE A 121 15.33 35.47 -12.29
N ILE A 122 14.49 34.52 -12.71
CA ILE A 122 13.71 34.69 -13.94
C ILE A 122 12.76 35.88 -13.83
N HIS A 123 12.12 36.07 -12.66
CA HIS A 123 11.25 37.23 -12.42
C HIS A 123 12.01 38.56 -12.49
N HIS A 124 13.23 38.60 -11.96
CA HIS A 124 14.10 39.76 -12.01
C HIS A 124 14.53 40.07 -13.45
N VAL A 125 15.00 39.06 -14.20
CA VAL A 125 15.41 39.20 -15.60
C VAL A 125 14.23 39.62 -16.47
N ASP A 126 13.04 39.05 -16.26
CA ASP A 126 11.82 39.48 -16.95
C ASP A 126 11.48 40.94 -16.66
N SER A 127 11.67 41.41 -15.42
CA SER A 127 11.48 42.82 -15.07
C SER A 127 12.48 43.74 -15.78
N GLN A 128 13.72 43.31 -15.98
CA GLN A 128 14.72 44.08 -16.72
C GLN A 128 14.42 44.08 -18.22
N LEU A 129 14.03 42.94 -18.79
CA LEU A 129 13.64 42.83 -20.19
C LEU A 129 12.42 43.71 -20.53
N LYS A 130 11.46 43.85 -19.61
CA LYS A 130 10.32 44.76 -19.78
C LYS A 130 10.73 46.22 -20.01
N GLN A 131 11.87 46.66 -19.49
CA GLN A 131 12.37 48.02 -19.74
C GLN A 131 12.71 48.26 -21.21
N TYR A 132 13.00 47.19 -21.95
CA TYR A 132 13.34 47.24 -23.37
C TYR A 132 12.15 47.00 -24.31
N GLU A 133 10.98 46.63 -23.78
CA GLU A 133 9.80 46.24 -24.59
C GLU A 133 9.30 47.37 -25.50
N ASN A 134 9.43 48.62 -25.05
CA ASN A 134 8.98 49.81 -25.78
C ASN A 134 10.13 50.69 -26.30
N VAL A 135 11.37 50.18 -26.30
CA VAL A 135 12.52 50.94 -26.79
C VAL A 135 12.52 50.97 -28.32
N ASN A 136 12.52 52.17 -28.89
CA ASN A 136 12.72 52.36 -30.33
C ASN A 136 14.22 52.31 -30.65
N TRP A 137 14.72 51.11 -30.93
CA TRP A 137 16.14 50.87 -31.20
C TRP A 137 16.69 51.68 -32.38
N GLN A 138 15.89 51.86 -33.44
CA GLN A 138 16.32 52.62 -34.62
C GLN A 138 16.48 54.11 -34.29
N GLN A 139 15.57 54.67 -33.50
CA GLN A 139 15.68 56.06 -33.05
C GLN A 139 16.88 56.22 -32.10
N LEU A 140 17.04 55.31 -31.14
CA LEU A 140 18.17 55.33 -30.19
C LEU A 140 19.51 55.24 -30.92
N GLU A 141 19.63 54.40 -31.94
CA GLU A 141 20.85 54.27 -32.74
C GLU A 141 21.14 55.53 -33.57
N ASN A 142 20.10 56.21 -34.07
CA ASN A 142 20.26 57.47 -34.80
C ASN A 142 20.67 58.64 -33.89
N GLU A 143 20.17 58.66 -32.64
CA GLU A 143 20.47 59.71 -31.65
C GLU A 143 21.81 59.48 -30.96
N ASP A 144 22.09 58.25 -30.51
CA ASP A 144 23.31 57.83 -29.85
C ASP A 144 23.66 56.35 -30.19
N PRO A 145 24.48 56.13 -31.23
CA PRO A 145 24.90 54.78 -31.64
C PRO A 145 25.61 53.99 -30.53
N MET A 146 26.36 54.67 -29.65
CA MET A 146 27.16 54.02 -28.62
C MET A 146 26.27 53.53 -27.48
N ALA A 147 25.31 54.36 -27.05
CA ALA A 147 24.30 53.96 -26.07
C ALA A 147 23.43 52.81 -26.61
N ALA A 148 23.01 52.88 -27.88
CA ALA A 148 22.25 51.81 -28.52
C ALA A 148 22.99 50.46 -28.50
N MET A 149 24.28 50.45 -28.87
CA MET A 149 25.11 49.23 -28.82
C MET A 149 25.24 48.68 -27.39
N SER A 150 25.41 49.54 -26.39
CA SER A 150 25.48 49.13 -24.98
C SER A 150 24.17 48.49 -24.51
N HIS A 151 23.03 49.15 -24.75
CA HIS A 151 21.71 48.63 -24.39
C HIS A 151 21.38 47.33 -25.13
N TRP A 152 21.75 47.21 -26.41
CA TRP A 152 21.55 45.99 -27.18
C TRP A 152 22.33 44.82 -26.58
N ARG A 153 23.59 45.03 -26.19
CA ARG A 153 24.41 44.00 -25.53
C ARG A 153 23.80 43.54 -24.22
N GLN A 154 23.32 44.48 -23.40
CA GLN A 154 22.63 44.17 -22.15
C GLN A 154 21.36 43.36 -22.40
N PHE A 155 20.53 43.79 -23.36
CA PHE A 155 19.33 43.06 -23.76
C PHE A 155 19.62 41.63 -24.21
N GLN A 156 20.64 41.43 -25.05
CA GLN A 156 21.08 40.10 -25.48
C GLN A 156 21.56 39.23 -24.31
N GLN A 157 22.32 39.80 -23.38
CA GLN A 157 22.76 39.10 -22.18
C GLN A 157 21.57 38.67 -21.31
N LEU A 158 20.58 39.55 -21.12
CA LEU A 158 19.36 39.24 -20.37
C LEU A 158 18.53 38.15 -21.05
N GLN A 159 18.39 38.17 -22.37
CA GLN A 159 17.71 37.11 -23.11
C GLN A 159 18.41 35.76 -22.93
N GLN A 160 19.75 35.72 -23.01
CA GLN A 160 20.53 34.51 -22.79
C GLN A 160 20.37 33.98 -21.36
N GLN A 161 20.48 34.86 -20.36
CA GLN A 161 20.29 34.50 -18.95
C GLN A 161 18.89 33.94 -18.71
N ARG A 162 17.85 34.59 -19.25
CA ARG A 162 16.47 34.10 -19.18
C ARG A 162 16.33 32.71 -19.77
N GLY A 163 16.92 32.48 -20.95
CA GLY A 163 16.89 31.17 -21.62
C GLY A 163 17.53 30.07 -20.78
N GLN A 164 18.70 30.33 -20.17
CA GLN A 164 19.38 29.37 -19.30
C GLN A 164 18.55 29.01 -18.07
N VAL A 165 17.99 30.01 -17.38
CA VAL A 165 17.18 29.81 -16.18
C VAL A 165 15.87 29.10 -16.50
N ALA A 166 15.23 29.48 -17.62
CA ALA A 166 14.01 28.81 -18.08
C ALA A 166 14.26 27.33 -18.40
N GLN A 167 15.36 27.01 -19.08
CA GLN A 167 15.74 25.62 -19.38
C GLN A 167 16.01 24.82 -18.10
N TYR A 168 16.72 25.41 -17.13
CA TYR A 168 16.96 24.76 -15.85
C TYR A 168 15.65 24.45 -15.11
N LEU A 169 14.73 25.42 -15.05
CA LEU A 169 13.43 25.24 -14.40
C LEU A 169 12.58 24.16 -15.08
N ASP A 170 12.55 24.14 -16.43
CA ASP A 170 11.82 23.12 -17.18
C ASP A 170 12.39 21.72 -16.96
N ASN A 171 13.72 21.57 -17.07
CA ASN A 171 14.40 20.30 -16.80
C ASN A 171 14.11 19.79 -15.39
N THR A 172 14.22 20.67 -14.39
CA THR A 172 13.99 20.31 -12.98
C THR A 172 12.52 19.92 -12.75
N GLN A 173 11.58 20.66 -13.35
CA GLN A 173 10.16 20.35 -13.26
C GLN A 173 9.83 18.97 -13.88
N ASN A 174 10.44 18.65 -15.01
CA ASN A 174 10.30 17.36 -15.67
C ASN A 174 10.90 16.23 -14.81
N GLU A 175 12.10 16.42 -14.26
CA GLU A 175 12.73 15.43 -13.36
C GLU A 175 11.88 15.16 -12.12
N LEU A 176 11.36 16.21 -11.47
CA LEU A 176 10.51 16.08 -10.28
C LEU A 176 9.20 15.37 -10.61
N SER A 177 8.58 15.68 -11.76
CA SER A 177 7.37 14.99 -12.23
C SER A 177 7.64 13.50 -12.46
N GLU A 178 8.75 13.14 -13.10
CA GLU A 178 9.09 11.74 -13.35
C GLU A 178 9.39 10.98 -12.05
N LYS A 179 10.12 11.59 -11.11
CA LYS A 179 10.33 11.00 -9.77
C LYS A 179 9.01 10.77 -9.04
N ALA A 180 8.10 11.74 -9.06
CA ALA A 180 6.79 11.61 -8.44
C ALA A 180 5.99 10.45 -9.06
N LYS A 181 5.98 10.32 -10.40
CA LYS A 181 5.33 9.21 -11.10
C LYS A 181 5.92 7.85 -10.70
N GLN A 182 7.26 7.76 -10.62
CA GLN A 182 7.95 6.53 -10.22
C GLN A 182 7.65 6.16 -8.77
N ALA A 183 7.66 7.14 -7.85
CA ALA A 183 7.31 6.93 -6.45
C ALA A 183 5.87 6.43 -6.29
N THR A 184 4.91 7.08 -6.95
CA THR A 184 3.51 6.66 -6.95
C THR A 184 3.34 5.26 -7.54
N ALA A 185 3.97 4.96 -8.67
CA ALA A 185 3.91 3.63 -9.29
C ALA A 185 4.53 2.54 -8.40
N GLY A 186 5.64 2.84 -7.73
CA GLY A 186 6.29 1.95 -6.77
C GLY A 186 5.38 1.64 -5.58
N ARG A 187 4.81 2.68 -4.96
CA ARG A 187 3.88 2.56 -3.84
C ARG A 187 2.62 1.78 -4.20
N LEU A 188 2.06 1.99 -5.39
CA LEU A 188 0.91 1.24 -5.89
C LEU A 188 1.25 -0.25 -6.07
N ARG A 189 2.44 -0.55 -6.61
CA ARG A 189 2.91 -1.93 -6.77
C ARG A 189 3.05 -2.61 -5.41
N GLU A 190 3.71 -1.94 -4.46
CA GLU A 190 3.86 -2.44 -3.09
C GLU A 190 2.50 -2.68 -2.41
N THR A 191 1.58 -1.74 -2.56
CA THR A 191 0.21 -1.86 -2.02
C THR A 191 -0.51 -3.07 -2.60
N ARG A 192 -0.36 -3.32 -3.90
CA ARG A 192 -0.94 -4.49 -4.56
C ARG A 192 -0.28 -5.79 -4.11
N GLU A 193 1.05 -5.84 -4.04
CA GLU A 193 1.76 -7.03 -3.56
C GLU A 193 1.39 -7.36 -2.10
N PHE A 194 1.24 -6.34 -1.27
CA PHE A 194 0.72 -6.49 0.08
C PHE A 194 -0.70 -7.06 0.06
N ALA A 195 -1.58 -6.51 -0.78
CA ALA A 195 -2.96 -6.97 -0.88
C ALA A 195 -3.06 -8.44 -1.33
N GLU A 196 -2.24 -8.85 -2.30
CA GLU A 196 -2.16 -10.22 -2.80
C GLU A 196 -1.69 -11.22 -1.73
N LYS A 197 -0.74 -10.81 -0.87
CA LYS A 197 -0.16 -11.67 0.18
C LYS A 197 -0.99 -11.72 1.46
N GLU A 198 -1.49 -10.58 1.91
CA GLU A 198 -2.05 -10.41 3.26
C GLU A 198 -3.58 -10.40 3.30
N LEU A 199 -4.26 -10.06 2.18
CA LEU A 199 -5.72 -9.93 2.18
C LEU A 199 -6.38 -11.18 1.62
N LYS A 200 -7.13 -11.85 2.49
CA LYS A 200 -7.84 -13.10 2.15
C LYS A 200 -8.84 -12.86 1.01
N GLY A 201 -8.72 -13.67 -0.04
CA GLY A 201 -9.63 -13.63 -1.19
C GLY A 201 -9.47 -12.38 -2.05
N TRP A 202 -8.33 -11.70 -1.97
CA TRP A 202 -8.04 -10.58 -2.86
C TRP A 202 -8.01 -11.04 -4.32
N THR A 203 -8.69 -10.28 -5.17
CA THR A 203 -8.73 -10.45 -6.62
C THR A 203 -8.82 -9.07 -7.27
N PRO A 204 -8.46 -8.92 -8.55
CA PRO A 204 -8.67 -7.67 -9.28
C PRO A 204 -10.14 -7.19 -9.31
N ASP A 205 -11.10 -8.12 -9.26
CA ASP A 205 -12.52 -7.78 -9.15
C ASP A 205 -12.88 -7.18 -7.78
N LEU A 206 -12.27 -7.69 -6.71
CA LEU A 206 -12.45 -7.12 -5.38
C LEU A 206 -11.80 -5.72 -5.27
N ASP A 207 -10.63 -5.53 -5.87
CA ASP A 207 -9.96 -4.22 -5.95
C ASP A 207 -10.84 -3.17 -6.63
N ASN A 208 -11.46 -3.53 -7.76
CA ASN A 208 -12.43 -2.66 -8.44
C ASN A 208 -13.62 -2.32 -7.54
N LYS A 209 -14.18 -3.28 -6.81
CA LYS A 209 -15.31 -3.05 -5.88
C LYS A 209 -14.92 -2.15 -4.70
N ILE A 210 -13.71 -2.30 -4.17
CA ILE A 210 -13.20 -1.45 -3.08
C ILE A 210 -13.01 -0.02 -3.59
N THR A 211 -12.46 0.13 -4.79
CA THR A 211 -12.30 1.44 -5.45
C THR A 211 -13.65 2.08 -5.76
N GLU A 212 -14.62 1.30 -6.23
CA GLU A 212 -16.00 1.76 -6.47
C GLU A 212 -16.67 2.19 -5.16
N PHE A 213 -16.54 1.41 -4.09
CA PHE A 213 -17.02 1.76 -2.75
C PHE A 213 -16.39 3.08 -2.26
N ALA A 214 -15.07 3.23 -2.40
CA ALA A 214 -14.37 4.44 -2.00
C ALA A 214 -14.84 5.68 -2.79
N THR A 215 -15.07 5.53 -4.10
CA THR A 215 -15.46 6.66 -4.96
C THR A 215 -16.95 6.99 -4.88
N ARG A 216 -17.83 5.99 -4.82
CA ARG A 216 -19.29 6.18 -4.82
C ARG A 216 -19.85 6.42 -3.43
N ASP A 217 -19.44 5.63 -2.45
CA ASP A 217 -20.06 5.63 -1.12
C ASP A 217 -19.31 6.55 -0.14
N LEU A 218 -17.99 6.66 -0.27
CA LEU A 218 -17.16 7.52 0.59
C LEU A 218 -16.80 8.87 -0.04
N GLY A 219 -17.04 9.04 -1.35
CA GLY A 219 -16.84 10.32 -2.05
C GLY A 219 -15.38 10.67 -2.39
N PHE A 220 -14.46 9.71 -2.38
CA PHE A 220 -13.08 9.94 -2.81
C PHE A 220 -13.00 10.17 -4.32
N THR A 221 -12.05 11.01 -4.76
CA THR A 221 -11.69 11.12 -6.18
C THR A 221 -10.72 10.01 -6.56
N VAL A 222 -10.71 9.61 -7.84
CA VAL A 222 -9.80 8.57 -8.33
C VAL A 222 -8.33 8.98 -8.14
N ASP A 223 -7.99 10.22 -8.47
CA ASP A 223 -6.61 10.72 -8.32
C ASP A 223 -6.20 10.82 -6.85
N GLY A 224 -7.08 11.35 -5.99
CA GLY A 224 -6.82 11.44 -4.55
C GLY A 224 -6.65 10.05 -3.92
N LEU A 225 -7.40 9.05 -4.39
CA LEU A 225 -7.28 7.68 -3.92
C LEU A 225 -5.96 7.04 -4.38
N ARG A 226 -5.58 7.25 -5.64
CA ARG A 226 -4.29 6.79 -6.20
C ARG A 226 -3.11 7.37 -5.43
N ASP A 227 -3.19 8.65 -5.08
CA ASP A 227 -2.14 9.33 -4.36
C ASP A 227 -2.11 8.95 -2.86
N ALA A 228 -3.24 8.55 -2.29
CA ALA A 228 -3.34 8.08 -0.91
C ALA A 228 -3.09 6.57 -0.72
N TYR A 229 -3.09 5.76 -1.78
CA TYR A 229 -2.92 4.32 -1.68
C TYR A 229 -1.55 3.94 -1.10
N THR A 230 -1.61 3.42 0.11
CA THR A 230 -0.54 2.73 0.84
C THR A 230 -1.09 1.36 1.28
N PRO A 231 -0.22 0.39 1.64
CA PRO A 231 -0.67 -0.89 2.21
C PRO A 231 -1.68 -0.73 3.36
N GLN A 232 -1.43 0.23 4.26
CA GLN A 232 -2.29 0.50 5.41
C GLN A 232 -3.63 1.11 4.99
N VAL A 233 -3.62 2.14 4.14
CA VAL A 233 -4.84 2.79 3.66
C VAL A 233 -5.70 1.78 2.89
N TYR A 234 -5.09 0.99 2.01
CA TYR A 234 -5.79 -0.04 1.26
C TYR A 234 -6.40 -1.12 2.18
N LYS A 235 -5.67 -1.56 3.21
CA LYS A 235 -6.21 -2.48 4.24
C LYS A 235 -7.42 -1.87 4.95
N THR A 236 -7.39 -0.59 5.30
CA THR A 236 -8.53 0.07 5.94
C THR A 236 -9.75 0.12 5.02
N LEU A 237 -9.56 0.44 3.73
CA LEU A 237 -10.63 0.45 2.74
C LEU A 237 -11.22 -0.95 2.51
N TYR A 238 -10.36 -1.98 2.44
CA TYR A 238 -10.79 -3.38 2.38
C TYR A 238 -11.66 -3.76 3.57
N LEU A 239 -11.24 -3.43 4.79
CA LEU A 239 -12.00 -3.72 6.02
C LEU A 239 -13.31 -2.93 6.07
N ALA A 240 -13.28 -1.66 5.68
CA ALA A 240 -14.47 -0.81 5.60
C ALA A 240 -15.49 -1.37 4.60
N HIS A 241 -15.03 -1.82 3.42
CA HIS A 241 -15.89 -2.46 2.42
C HIS A 241 -16.53 -3.76 2.95
N ILE A 242 -15.77 -4.62 3.63
CA ILE A 242 -16.32 -5.83 4.26
C ILE A 242 -17.33 -5.48 5.35
N GLY A 243 -17.02 -4.49 6.19
CA GLY A 243 -17.92 -3.99 7.23
C GLY A 243 -19.23 -3.47 6.63
N HIS A 244 -19.15 -2.70 5.55
CA HIS A 244 -20.31 -2.20 4.81
C HIS A 244 -21.17 -3.36 4.27
N LEU A 245 -20.56 -4.38 3.66
CA LEU A 245 -21.29 -5.57 3.19
C LEU A 245 -21.93 -6.36 4.34
N ALA A 246 -21.27 -6.45 5.50
CA ALA A 246 -21.83 -7.11 6.67
C ALA A 246 -23.05 -6.36 7.23
N LEU A 247 -22.98 -5.04 7.31
CA LEU A 247 -24.09 -4.18 7.74
C LEU A 247 -25.27 -4.28 6.77
N GLN A 248 -25.02 -4.21 5.46
CA GLN A 248 -26.05 -4.40 4.45
C GLN A 248 -26.78 -5.74 4.60
N LYS A 249 -26.03 -6.83 4.83
CA LYS A 249 -26.62 -8.16 5.08
C LYS A 249 -27.44 -8.24 6.38
N GLN A 250 -27.08 -7.50 7.42
CA GLN A 250 -27.85 -7.43 8.66
C GLN A 250 -29.14 -6.63 8.48
N THR A 251 -29.12 -5.57 7.67
CA THR A 251 -30.31 -4.75 7.36
C THR A 251 -31.24 -5.39 6.34
N ALA A 252 -30.74 -6.32 5.52
CA ALA A 252 -31.56 -7.11 4.62
C ALA A 252 -32.47 -8.02 5.44
N ALA A 253 -33.79 -7.77 5.39
CA ALA A 253 -34.79 -8.50 6.15
C ALA A 253 -34.62 -10.03 6.00
N PRO A 254 -34.81 -10.83 7.07
CA PRO A 254 -34.65 -12.28 7.00
C PRO A 254 -35.55 -12.83 5.90
N LYS A 255 -34.97 -13.67 5.04
CA LYS A 255 -35.68 -14.36 3.95
C LYS A 255 -36.96 -14.96 4.55
N PRO A 256 -38.16 -14.64 4.03
CA PRO A 256 -39.40 -15.16 4.59
C PRO A 256 -39.28 -16.68 4.66
N ALA A 257 -39.53 -17.23 5.86
CA ALA A 257 -39.52 -18.67 6.06
C ALA A 257 -40.38 -19.30 4.96
N PRO A 258 -39.94 -20.40 4.31
CA PRO A 258 -40.77 -21.08 3.32
C PRO A 258 -42.09 -21.39 4.02
N THR A 259 -43.18 -20.78 3.54
CA THR A 259 -44.53 -21.05 4.04
C THR A 259 -44.68 -22.56 4.05
N ALA A 260 -44.88 -23.13 5.25
CA ALA A 260 -45.16 -24.55 5.39
C ALA A 260 -46.22 -24.93 4.37
N THR A 261 -45.86 -25.79 3.43
CA THR A 261 -46.78 -26.35 2.44
C THR A 261 -47.97 -26.90 3.21
N GLN A 262 -49.13 -26.25 3.07
CA GLN A 262 -50.37 -26.78 3.63
C GLN A 262 -50.56 -28.20 3.07
N PRO A 263 -50.91 -29.19 3.90
CA PRO A 263 -51.09 -30.55 3.41
C PRO A 263 -52.18 -30.54 2.34
N LEU A 264 -51.88 -31.18 1.21
CA LEU A 264 -52.76 -31.32 0.05
C LEU A 264 -54.17 -31.74 0.51
N ASN A 265 -55.15 -30.84 0.37
CA ASN A 265 -56.54 -31.19 0.59
C ASN A 265 -56.89 -32.36 -0.33
N LYS A 266 -57.20 -33.53 0.24
CA LYS A 266 -57.73 -34.67 -0.51
C LYS A 266 -58.99 -34.19 -1.23
N VAL A 267 -58.91 -34.09 -2.56
CA VAL A 267 -60.08 -33.87 -3.41
C VAL A 267 -60.99 -35.09 -3.21
N THR A 268 -62.04 -34.92 -2.42
CA THR A 268 -63.17 -35.86 -2.43
C THR A 268 -63.75 -35.83 -3.84
N ALA A 269 -63.70 -36.97 -4.53
CA ALA A 269 -64.28 -37.14 -5.85
C ALA A 269 -65.73 -36.64 -5.85
N ARG A 270 -66.02 -35.59 -6.63
CA ARG A 270 -67.39 -35.27 -7.01
C ARG A 270 -67.92 -36.45 -7.82
N ALA A 271 -68.98 -37.09 -7.33
CA ALA A 271 -69.72 -38.08 -8.09
C ALA A 271 -70.16 -37.48 -9.43
N ASN A 272 -69.90 -38.21 -10.52
CA ASN A 272 -70.37 -37.83 -11.86
C ASN A 272 -71.91 -37.79 -11.88
N PRO A 273 -72.53 -36.81 -12.57
CA PRO A 273 -73.97 -36.81 -12.77
C PRO A 273 -74.39 -38.04 -13.61
N PRO A 274 -75.58 -38.63 -13.35
CA PRO A 274 -76.04 -39.81 -14.07
C PRO A 274 -76.23 -39.51 -15.56
N SER A 275 -75.83 -40.46 -16.42
CA SER A 275 -75.94 -40.32 -17.87
C SER A 275 -77.41 -40.29 -18.31
N ALA A 276 -77.79 -39.20 -18.95
CA ALA A 276 -79.11 -39.02 -19.56
C ALA A 276 -79.12 -39.64 -20.96
N GLY A 277 -80.04 -40.58 -21.20
CA GLY A 277 -80.26 -41.20 -22.51
C GLY A 277 -79.80 -42.66 -22.61
N LEU A 278 -79.57 -43.12 -23.85
CA LEU A 278 -78.94 -44.40 -24.15
C LEU A 278 -77.42 -44.18 -24.19
N ASP A 279 -76.78 -44.31 -23.03
CA ASP A 279 -75.33 -44.32 -22.89
C ASP A 279 -74.83 -45.77 -22.92
N ASP A 280 -73.69 -46.02 -23.58
CA ASP A 280 -73.08 -47.35 -23.71
C ASP A 280 -72.50 -47.88 -22.38
N ARG A 281 -72.47 -47.04 -21.34
CA ARG A 281 -72.13 -47.42 -19.96
C ARG A 281 -73.29 -48.04 -19.17
N LEU A 282 -74.51 -48.06 -19.72
CA LEU A 282 -75.66 -48.69 -19.09
C LEU A 282 -75.59 -50.22 -19.22
N THR A 283 -76.17 -50.93 -18.26
CA THR A 283 -76.33 -52.38 -18.36
C THR A 283 -77.30 -52.73 -19.50
N SER A 284 -77.10 -53.88 -20.13
CA SER A 284 -77.87 -54.31 -21.32
C SER A 284 -79.39 -54.25 -21.10
N ASP A 285 -79.86 -54.68 -19.93
CA ASP A 285 -81.29 -54.65 -19.56
C ASP A 285 -81.84 -53.24 -19.43
N GLU A 286 -81.07 -52.33 -18.82
CA GLU A 286 -81.50 -50.95 -18.62
C GLU A 286 -81.50 -50.16 -19.93
N TRP A 287 -80.55 -50.46 -20.80
CA TRP A 287 -80.48 -49.92 -22.16
C TRP A 287 -81.67 -50.39 -23.01
N LEU A 288 -81.99 -51.69 -22.99
CA LEU A 288 -83.14 -52.27 -23.69
C LEU A 288 -84.46 -51.66 -23.22
N LYS A 289 -84.63 -51.49 -21.90
CA LYS A 289 -85.82 -50.86 -21.33
C LYS A 289 -85.98 -49.41 -21.81
N ARG A 290 -84.89 -48.63 -21.83
CA ARG A 290 -84.90 -47.24 -22.33
C ARG A 290 -85.13 -47.15 -23.83
N ARG A 291 -84.59 -48.09 -24.62
CA ARG A 291 -84.85 -48.16 -26.06
C ARG A 291 -86.31 -48.50 -26.36
N ASN A 292 -86.87 -49.50 -25.69
CA ASN A 292 -88.28 -49.87 -25.87
C ASN A 292 -89.21 -48.71 -25.50
N ALA A 293 -88.90 -47.96 -24.44
CA ALA A 293 -89.63 -46.75 -24.06
C ALA A 293 -89.49 -45.59 -25.07
N GLN A 294 -88.36 -45.49 -25.78
CA GLN A 294 -88.22 -44.51 -26.88
C GLN A 294 -89.04 -44.92 -28.11
N VAL A 295 -89.03 -46.21 -28.47
CA VAL A 295 -89.78 -46.72 -29.63
C VAL A 295 -91.29 -46.63 -29.38
N SER A 296 -91.76 -46.91 -28.16
CA SER A 296 -93.19 -46.78 -27.81
C SER A 296 -93.71 -45.34 -27.76
N LYS A 297 -92.82 -44.34 -27.66
CA LYS A 297 -93.18 -42.91 -27.72
C LYS A 297 -93.14 -42.34 -29.15
N LYS A 298 -92.67 -43.12 -30.13
CA LYS A 298 -92.52 -42.70 -31.53
C LYS A 298 -93.40 -43.52 -32.49
N GLY A 299 -94.32 -44.32 -31.96
CA GLY A 299 -95.39 -45.03 -32.66
C GLY A 299 -96.75 -44.46 -32.33
#